data_AF-A0A7R8WSG2-F1
#
_entry.id   AF-A0A7R8WSG2-F1
#
_cell.length_a   1.000
_cell.length_b   1.000
_cell.length_c   1.000
_cell.angle_alpha   90.00
_cell.angle_beta   90.00
_cell.angle_gamma   90.00
#
_symmetry.space_group_name_H-M   'P 1'
#
loop_
_entity.id
_entity.type
_entity.pdbx_description
1 polymer ?
#
loop_
_entity_poly.entity_id
_entity_poly.type
_entity_poly.pdbx_seq_one_letter_code
_entity_poly.pdbx_strand_id
1 'polypeptide(L)'
;MASKPIHVMTPEERNKVAKIKDYFIDTGMSAKEVKKLVNIGDSITREREFIEMGECVNSKSLDNRLAVFILIETLKNLKGKEIPHDLYGVFTVQEEVGIRGANVAALRIKPDFGFGLDTTIAFDLPGASAHEKITELGKGTAIKIMDASTICDTRMVRYMKDVAKKNKITWQPEILTAGGTDTAGIQ
;
A
#
# COMPACT_ATOMS: atom_id res chain seq x y z
N MET A 1 -2.42 -16.24 12.45
CA MET A 1 -2.27 -17.43 11.59
C MET A 1 -1.32 -18.38 12.27
N ALA A 2 -1.64 -19.66 12.29
CA ALA A 2 -0.79 -20.72 12.82
C ALA A 2 -0.45 -21.72 11.71
N SER A 3 0.65 -22.45 11.89
CA SER A 3 1.10 -23.52 11.00
C SER A 3 1.62 -24.69 11.85
N LYS A 4 1.88 -25.83 11.20
CA LYS A 4 2.44 -27.02 11.87
C LYS A 4 3.74 -26.64 12.62
N PRO A 5 3.94 -27.05 13.89
CA PRO A 5 5.14 -26.69 14.63
C PRO A 5 6.41 -27.26 13.99
N ILE A 6 7.49 -26.47 13.96
CA ILE A 6 8.75 -26.85 13.28
C ILE A 6 9.34 -28.17 13.81
N HIS A 7 9.21 -28.43 15.10
CA HIS A 7 9.73 -29.63 15.76
C HIS A 7 9.11 -30.93 15.24
N VAL A 8 7.90 -30.89 14.69
CA VAL A 8 7.19 -32.05 14.13
C VAL A 8 7.16 -32.04 12.60
N MET A 9 7.79 -31.04 11.97
CA MET A 9 7.98 -31.02 10.52
C MET A 9 9.10 -31.96 10.11
N THR A 10 8.94 -32.62 8.96
CA THR A 10 10.01 -33.36 8.29
C THR A 10 11.10 -32.38 7.80
N PRO A 11 12.34 -32.85 7.57
CA PRO A 11 13.38 -31.99 6.98
C PRO A 11 12.96 -31.35 5.65
N GLU A 12 12.18 -32.07 4.84
CA GLU A 12 11.67 -31.56 3.57
C GLU A 12 10.61 -30.45 3.77
N GLU A 13 9.70 -30.62 4.74
CA GLU A 13 8.71 -29.59 5.09
C GLU A 13 9.38 -28.30 5.58
N ARG A 14 10.46 -28.42 6.39
CA ARG A 14 11.20 -27.25 6.93
C ARG A 14 11.90 -26.43 5.85
N ASN A 15 12.35 -27.08 4.78
CA ASN A 15 13.07 -26.43 3.69
C ASN A 15 12.15 -25.83 2.62
N LYS A 16 10.82 -25.97 2.76
CA LYS A 16 9.84 -25.41 1.84
C LYS A 16 9.17 -24.18 2.43
N VAL A 17 8.93 -23.19 1.59
CA VAL A 17 8.07 -22.05 1.95
C VAL A 17 6.65 -22.57 2.19
N ALA A 18 6.08 -22.24 3.35
CA ALA A 18 4.72 -22.63 3.70
C ALA A 18 3.71 -22.02 2.71
N LYS A 19 2.78 -22.84 2.22
CA LYS A 19 1.70 -22.42 1.33
C LYS A 19 0.50 -21.98 2.14
N ILE A 20 -0.41 -21.20 1.54
CA ILE A 20 -1.65 -20.75 2.20
C ILE A 20 -2.43 -21.92 2.81
N LYS A 21 -2.50 -23.05 2.11
CA LYS A 21 -3.17 -24.27 2.57
C LYS A 21 -2.57 -24.93 3.82
N ASP A 22 -1.34 -24.56 4.17
CA ASP A 22 -0.62 -25.08 5.34
C ASP A 22 -0.90 -24.25 6.60
N TYR A 23 -1.59 -23.11 6.44
CA TYR A 23 -2.00 -22.23 7.53
C TYR A 23 -3.44 -22.50 7.96
N PHE A 24 -3.70 -22.24 9.24
CA PHE A 24 -5.04 -22.24 9.83
C PHE A 24 -5.19 -21.11 10.85
N ILE A 25 -6.44 -20.82 11.22
CA ILE A 25 -6.78 -19.95 12.36
C ILE A 25 -7.34 -20.86 13.43
N ASP A 26 -6.64 -20.92 14.56
CA ASP A 26 -7.14 -21.57 15.75
C ASP A 26 -7.94 -20.56 16.59
N THR A 27 -9.20 -20.86 16.85
CA THR A 27 -10.09 -20.03 17.68
C THR A 27 -10.16 -20.53 19.13
N GLY A 28 -9.53 -21.67 19.45
CA GLY A 28 -9.66 -22.32 20.75
C GLY A 28 -11.05 -22.91 21.04
N MET A 29 -11.92 -23.03 20.02
CA MET A 29 -13.31 -23.50 20.17
C MET A 29 -13.56 -24.80 19.41
N SER A 30 -14.63 -25.52 19.76
CA SER A 30 -15.02 -26.71 19.00
C SER A 30 -15.53 -26.34 17.60
N ALA A 31 -15.39 -27.26 16.64
CA ALA A 31 -15.89 -27.05 15.28
C ALA A 31 -17.39 -26.72 15.22
N LYS A 32 -18.19 -27.22 16.18
CA LYS A 32 -19.63 -26.93 16.28
C LYS A 32 -19.89 -25.48 16.67
N GLU A 33 -19.06 -24.89 17.52
CA GLU A 33 -19.19 -23.50 17.95
C GLU A 33 -18.68 -22.54 16.88
N VAL A 34 -17.52 -22.84 16.26
CA VAL A 34 -16.96 -22.02 15.18
C VAL A 34 -17.95 -21.91 14.01
N LYS A 35 -18.58 -23.01 13.60
CA LYS A 35 -19.59 -23.01 12.52
C LYS A 35 -20.85 -22.18 12.82
N LYS A 36 -21.08 -21.78 14.08
CA LYS A 36 -22.17 -20.86 14.44
C LYS A 36 -21.75 -19.39 14.38
N LEU A 37 -20.44 -19.12 14.45
CA LEU A 37 -19.87 -17.77 14.52
C LEU A 37 -19.27 -17.30 13.20
N VAL A 38 -18.78 -18.23 12.38
CA VAL A 38 -18.03 -17.96 11.15
C VAL A 38 -18.60 -18.77 9.99
N ASN A 39 -18.79 -18.10 8.86
CA ASN A 39 -19.23 -18.67 7.60
C ASN A 39 -18.11 -18.63 6.56
N ILE A 40 -18.20 -19.53 5.57
CA ILE A 40 -17.31 -19.48 4.40
C ILE A 40 -17.62 -18.17 3.64
N GLY A 41 -16.59 -17.34 3.48
CA GLY A 41 -16.70 -16.02 2.86
C GLY A 41 -16.58 -14.86 3.85
N ASP A 42 -16.63 -15.12 5.16
CA ASP A 42 -16.38 -14.09 6.16
C ASP A 42 -14.95 -13.56 6.04
N SER A 43 -14.81 -12.24 6.04
CA SER A 43 -13.51 -11.59 5.95
C SER A 43 -12.72 -11.73 7.24
N ILE A 44 -11.41 -11.92 7.12
CA ILE A 44 -10.48 -11.92 8.25
C ILE A 44 -9.53 -10.73 8.12
N THR A 45 -9.13 -10.17 9.26
CA THR A 45 -8.10 -9.14 9.31
C THR A 45 -7.17 -9.38 10.49
N ARG A 46 -6.03 -8.72 10.47
CA ARG A 46 -5.08 -8.74 11.59
C ARG A 46 -5.64 -7.86 12.72
N GLU A 47 -5.47 -8.28 13.96
CA GLU A 47 -5.65 -7.45 15.15
C GLU A 47 -4.26 -6.91 15.53
N ARG A 48 -4.15 -5.59 15.69
CA ARG A 48 -2.90 -4.91 16.02
C ARG A 48 -3.21 -3.47 16.44
N GLU A 49 -2.63 -3.05 17.56
CA GLU A 49 -2.64 -1.65 18.01
C GLU A 49 -1.74 -0.75 17.14
N PHE A 50 -2.04 0.54 17.13
CA PHE A 50 -1.14 1.55 16.61
C PHE A 50 -0.14 1.93 17.70
N ILE A 51 1.15 1.75 17.44
CA ILE A 51 2.22 2.07 18.39
C ILE A 51 3.23 3.01 17.78
N GLU A 52 3.73 3.95 18.58
CA GLU A 52 4.86 4.79 18.26
C GLU A 52 6.17 4.07 18.62
N MET A 53 7.17 4.16 17.77
CA MET A 53 8.47 3.52 17.93
C MET A 53 9.58 4.47 17.49
N GLY A 54 10.11 5.27 18.43
CA GLY A 54 11.04 6.34 18.10
C GLY A 54 10.38 7.37 17.18
N GLU A 55 10.96 7.62 16.01
CA GLU A 55 10.39 8.51 14.99
C GLU A 55 9.46 7.78 14.01
N CYS A 56 9.22 6.49 14.21
CA CYS A 56 8.38 5.65 13.35
C CYS A 56 7.07 5.24 14.04
N VAL A 57 6.17 4.69 13.25
CA VAL A 57 4.91 4.10 13.73
C VAL A 57 4.79 2.67 13.24
N ASN A 58 4.14 1.81 14.01
CA ASN A 58 3.84 0.45 13.62
C ASN A 58 2.35 0.19 13.83
N SER A 59 1.71 -0.27 12.76
CA SER A 59 0.29 -0.63 12.77
C SER A 59 0.00 -1.57 11.61
N LYS A 60 -1.22 -2.10 11.58
CA LYS A 60 -1.74 -2.82 10.42
C LYS A 60 -2.29 -1.84 9.38
N SER A 61 -2.22 -2.23 8.12
CA SER A 61 -2.90 -1.50 7.02
C SER A 61 -2.46 -0.05 6.86
N LEU A 62 -1.20 0.28 7.19
CA LEU A 62 -0.62 1.57 6.78
C LEU A 62 -0.68 1.70 5.26
N ASP A 63 -0.35 0.62 4.57
CA ASP A 63 -0.78 0.34 3.21
C ASP A 63 -2.29 0.01 3.18
N ASN A 64 -3.17 0.84 2.62
CA ASN A 64 -2.93 2.21 2.14
C ASN A 64 -3.73 3.27 2.92
N ARG A 65 -3.96 3.04 4.23
CA ARG A 65 -4.69 3.99 5.09
C ARG A 65 -3.94 5.29 5.30
N LEU A 66 -2.62 5.30 5.13
CA LEU A 66 -1.83 6.53 5.17
C LEU A 66 -2.21 7.47 4.02
N ALA A 67 -2.35 6.97 2.78
CA ALA A 67 -2.82 7.79 1.66
C ALA A 67 -4.26 8.26 1.83
N VAL A 68 -5.14 7.41 2.39
CA VAL A 68 -6.52 7.79 2.73
C VAL A 68 -6.52 8.98 3.70
N PHE A 69 -5.68 8.94 4.74
CA PHE A 69 -5.52 10.05 5.66
C PHE A 69 -5.01 11.32 4.96
N ILE A 70 -3.95 11.20 4.15
CA ILE A 70 -3.39 12.32 3.37
C ILE A 70 -4.45 12.96 2.47
N LEU A 71 -5.27 12.16 1.78
CA LEU A 71 -6.33 12.66 0.91
C LEU A 71 -7.42 13.38 1.72
N ILE A 72 -7.84 12.83 2.85
CA ILE A 72 -8.80 13.48 3.75
C ILE A 72 -8.28 14.83 4.25
N GLU A 73 -7.03 14.89 4.72
CA GLU A 73 -6.42 16.13 5.19
C GLU A 73 -6.24 17.15 4.05
N THR A 74 -5.93 16.69 2.85
CA THR A 74 -5.88 17.54 1.64
C THR A 74 -7.24 18.16 1.36
N LEU A 75 -8.32 17.37 1.36
CA LEU A 75 -9.68 17.88 1.15
C LEU A 75 -10.12 18.86 2.26
N LYS A 76 -9.77 18.58 3.52
CA LYS A 76 -10.01 19.53 4.64
C LYS A 76 -9.27 20.85 4.41
N ASN A 77 -7.99 20.79 4.00
CA ASN A 77 -7.17 21.96 3.73
C ASN A 77 -7.63 22.77 2.51
N LEU A 78 -8.39 22.15 1.60
CA LEU A 78 -9.00 22.81 0.44
C LEU A 78 -10.39 23.38 0.72
N LYS A 79 -10.98 23.08 1.88
CA LYS A 79 -12.32 23.57 2.25
C LYS A 79 -12.38 25.10 2.20
N GLY A 80 -13.33 25.62 1.44
CA GLY A 80 -13.55 27.07 1.29
C GLY A 80 -12.54 27.78 0.39
N LYS A 81 -11.62 27.06 -0.26
CA LYS A 81 -10.73 27.62 -1.28
C LYS A 81 -11.37 27.45 -2.65
N GLU A 82 -11.19 28.46 -3.50
CA GLU A 82 -11.52 28.35 -4.92
C GLU A 82 -10.50 27.42 -5.59
N ILE A 83 -11.00 26.41 -6.28
CA ILE A 83 -10.19 25.44 -7.02
C ILE A 83 -10.50 25.66 -8.50
N PRO A 84 -9.49 25.96 -9.34
CA PRO A 84 -9.71 26.26 -10.76
C PRO A 84 -10.01 25.02 -11.62
N HIS A 85 -10.15 23.84 -11.00
CA HIS A 85 -10.31 22.54 -11.64
C HIS A 85 -11.36 21.71 -10.90
N ASP A 86 -11.99 20.78 -11.62
CA ASP A 86 -12.81 19.75 -10.99
C ASP A 86 -11.90 18.78 -10.22
N LEU A 87 -12.07 18.73 -8.90
CA LEU A 87 -11.27 17.88 -8.03
C LEU A 87 -12.09 16.67 -7.55
N TYR A 88 -11.56 15.48 -7.81
CA TYR A 88 -12.15 14.22 -7.35
C TYR A 88 -11.21 13.54 -6.34
N GLY A 89 -11.66 13.39 -5.09
CA GLY A 89 -11.02 12.50 -4.13
C GLY A 89 -11.63 11.10 -4.24
N VAL A 90 -10.82 10.11 -4.64
CA VAL A 90 -11.28 8.73 -4.86
C VAL A 90 -10.67 7.81 -3.81
N PHE A 91 -11.54 7.16 -3.04
CA PHE A 91 -11.16 6.07 -2.14
C PHE A 91 -11.45 4.75 -2.84
N THR A 92 -10.45 4.23 -3.54
CA THR A 92 -10.57 3.02 -4.36
C THR A 92 -10.75 1.77 -3.50
N VAL A 93 -11.20 0.69 -4.14
CA VAL A 93 -11.34 -0.63 -3.55
C VAL A 93 -10.59 -1.64 -4.39
N GLN A 94 -10.18 -2.76 -3.79
CA GLN A 94 -9.63 -3.91 -4.50
C GLN A 94 -8.35 -3.59 -5.31
N GLU A 95 -7.50 -2.70 -4.79
CA GLU A 95 -6.15 -2.45 -5.29
C GLU A 95 -5.31 -3.74 -5.24
N GLU A 96 -5.22 -4.31 -4.04
CA GLU A 96 -4.45 -5.53 -3.68
C GLU A 96 -4.81 -6.80 -4.49
N VAL A 97 -5.92 -6.77 -5.23
CA VAL A 97 -6.39 -7.87 -6.08
C VAL A 97 -6.51 -7.48 -7.57
N GLY A 98 -5.78 -6.42 -7.96
CA GLY A 98 -5.57 -5.99 -9.33
C GLY A 98 -6.20 -4.65 -9.67
N ILE A 99 -6.00 -3.60 -8.85
CA ILE A 99 -6.31 -2.18 -9.15
C ILE A 99 -7.74 -1.93 -9.66
N ARG A 100 -8.68 -2.77 -9.23
CA ARG A 100 -10.00 -2.86 -9.89
C ARG A 100 -10.83 -1.61 -9.69
N GLY A 101 -10.76 -1.03 -8.49
CA GLY A 101 -11.44 0.21 -8.15
C GLY A 101 -10.93 1.40 -8.97
N ALA A 102 -9.63 1.50 -9.17
CA ALA A 102 -9.04 2.58 -9.98
C ALA A 102 -9.52 2.54 -11.43
N ASN A 103 -9.49 1.37 -12.07
CA ASN A 103 -9.96 1.21 -13.44
C ASN A 103 -11.41 1.70 -13.63
N VAL A 104 -12.31 1.30 -12.72
CA VAL A 104 -13.72 1.69 -12.80
C VAL A 104 -13.89 3.19 -12.52
N ALA A 105 -13.15 3.73 -11.54
CA ALA A 105 -13.20 5.15 -11.22
C ALA A 105 -12.71 6.02 -12.39
N ALA A 106 -11.57 5.68 -12.99
CA ALA A 106 -11.01 6.40 -14.12
C ALA A 106 -11.92 6.37 -15.35
N LEU A 107 -12.52 5.21 -15.69
CA LEU A 107 -13.47 5.11 -16.79
C LEU A 107 -14.73 5.97 -16.61
N ARG A 108 -15.16 6.16 -15.35
CA ARG A 108 -16.34 6.96 -15.02
C ARG A 108 -16.03 8.45 -14.96
N ILE A 109 -14.95 8.83 -14.28
CA ILE A 109 -14.57 10.23 -14.05
C ILE A 109 -13.94 10.83 -15.30
N LYS A 110 -13.16 10.03 -16.06
CA LYS A 110 -12.37 10.44 -17.21
C LYS A 110 -11.48 11.66 -16.90
N PRO A 111 -10.58 11.56 -15.90
CA PRO A 111 -9.77 12.69 -15.47
C PRO A 111 -8.74 13.08 -16.53
N ASP A 112 -8.41 14.37 -16.64
CA ASP A 112 -7.32 14.85 -17.50
C ASP A 112 -5.93 14.54 -16.92
N PHE A 113 -5.82 14.49 -15.60
CA PHE A 113 -4.63 14.08 -14.86
C PHE A 113 -5.04 13.46 -13.52
N GLY A 114 -4.23 12.56 -12.99
CA GLY A 114 -4.48 11.92 -11.71
C GLY A 114 -3.21 11.70 -10.90
N PHE A 115 -3.38 11.63 -9.58
CA PHE A 115 -2.32 11.32 -8.63
C PHE A 115 -2.66 10.01 -7.93
N GLY A 116 -1.85 8.97 -8.15
CA GLY A 116 -1.86 7.77 -7.32
C GLY A 116 -1.16 8.07 -6.00
N LEU A 117 -1.88 7.96 -4.88
CA LEU A 117 -1.31 8.09 -3.54
C LEU A 117 -1.16 6.69 -2.96
N ASP A 118 0.07 6.29 -2.66
CA ASP A 118 0.35 4.97 -2.13
C ASP A 118 1.55 4.96 -1.21
N THR A 119 1.74 3.84 -0.53
CA THR A 119 2.99 3.53 0.17
C THR A 119 4.00 2.88 -0.77
N THR A 120 5.27 2.91 -0.38
CA THR A 120 6.33 2.21 -1.11
C THR A 120 7.27 1.51 -0.14
N ILE A 121 8.13 0.66 -0.66
CA ILE A 121 9.07 -0.12 0.12
C ILE A 121 10.27 0.76 0.50
N ALA A 122 10.48 0.92 1.80
CA ALA A 122 11.76 1.38 2.33
C ALA A 122 12.61 0.14 2.67
N PHE A 123 13.65 -0.12 1.87
CA PHE A 123 14.58 -1.22 2.13
C PHE A 123 15.90 -0.68 2.67
N ASP A 124 15.82 0.01 3.81
CA ASP A 124 16.92 0.67 4.51
C ASP A 124 17.37 -0.08 5.77
N LEU A 125 17.02 -1.37 5.85
CA LEU A 125 17.30 -2.25 6.99
C LEU A 125 18.66 -2.94 6.88
N PRO A 126 19.24 -3.46 7.99
CA PRO A 126 20.49 -4.20 7.97
C PRO A 126 20.47 -5.35 6.94
N GLY A 127 21.51 -5.41 6.10
CA GLY A 127 21.64 -6.40 5.04
C GLY A 127 21.18 -5.93 3.66
N ALA A 128 20.57 -4.74 3.54
CA ALA A 128 20.19 -4.19 2.24
C ALA A 128 21.41 -3.70 1.43
N SER A 129 21.59 -4.21 0.22
CA SER A 129 22.59 -3.69 -0.71
C SER A 129 22.10 -2.37 -1.32
N ALA A 130 23.01 -1.46 -1.65
CA ALA A 130 22.66 -0.13 -2.18
C ALA A 130 21.75 -0.18 -3.43
N HIS A 131 21.90 -1.19 -4.29
CA HIS A 131 21.09 -1.35 -5.50
C HIS A 131 19.71 -1.98 -5.25
N GLU A 132 19.48 -2.54 -4.07
CA GLU A 132 18.20 -3.11 -3.65
C GLU A 132 17.35 -2.08 -2.90
N LYS A 133 17.98 -0.99 -2.43
CA LYS A 133 17.28 0.11 -1.76
C LYS A 133 16.36 0.83 -2.74
N ILE A 134 15.05 0.72 -2.50
CA ILE A 134 14.03 1.43 -3.28
C ILE A 134 13.86 2.85 -2.74
N THR A 135 13.56 2.98 -1.45
CA THR A 135 13.52 4.25 -0.71
C THR A 135 14.09 4.09 0.70
N GLU A 136 14.28 5.20 1.42
CA GLU A 136 14.64 5.21 2.85
C GLU A 136 13.63 6.02 3.66
N LEU A 137 13.29 5.56 4.87
CA LEU A 137 12.44 6.28 5.79
C LEU A 137 13.10 7.60 6.21
N GLY A 138 12.30 8.65 6.36
CA GLY A 138 12.78 9.99 6.72
C GLY A 138 13.47 10.77 5.58
N LYS A 139 13.68 10.18 4.39
CA LYS A 139 14.23 10.89 3.21
C LYS A 139 13.19 11.57 2.33
N GLY A 140 12.00 11.80 2.88
CA GLY A 140 10.92 12.54 2.21
C GLY A 140 10.03 11.66 1.33
N THR A 141 9.09 12.31 0.63
CA THR A 141 8.08 11.61 -0.17
C THR A 141 8.70 10.93 -1.40
N ALA A 142 8.22 9.74 -1.73
CA ALA A 142 8.57 9.09 -2.97
C ALA A 142 7.86 9.78 -4.16
N ILE A 143 8.60 9.98 -5.26
CA ILE A 143 8.03 10.29 -6.56
C ILE A 143 8.28 9.09 -7.46
N LYS A 144 7.22 8.32 -7.76
CA LYS A 144 7.28 7.15 -8.61
C LYS A 144 7.71 7.50 -10.03
N ILE A 145 8.69 6.76 -10.53
CA ILE A 145 9.14 6.80 -11.92
C ILE A 145 8.52 5.64 -12.69
N MET A 146 8.57 4.44 -12.11
CA MET A 146 7.95 3.24 -12.67
C MET A 146 7.74 2.18 -11.60
N ASP A 147 6.81 1.26 -11.87
CA ASP A 147 6.70 -0.03 -11.22
C ASP A 147 6.51 -1.16 -12.26
N ALA A 148 6.08 -2.35 -11.84
CA ALA A 148 5.85 -3.46 -12.78
C ALA A 148 4.56 -3.32 -13.62
N SER A 149 3.64 -2.42 -13.25
CA SER A 149 2.38 -2.19 -13.97
C SER A 149 2.37 -0.90 -14.78
N THR A 150 3.20 0.10 -14.46
CA THR A 150 3.22 1.37 -15.17
C THR A 150 4.58 2.08 -15.19
N ILE A 151 4.83 2.81 -16.28
CA ILE A 151 5.86 3.85 -16.36
C ILE A 151 5.11 5.18 -16.25
N CYS A 152 5.42 5.97 -15.21
CA CYS A 152 4.70 7.20 -14.93
C CYS A 152 4.94 8.25 -16.02
N ASP A 153 3.89 9.02 -16.34
CA ASP A 153 3.95 10.09 -17.32
C ASP A 153 5.04 11.09 -16.93
N THR A 154 6.02 11.24 -17.80
CA THR A 154 7.20 12.07 -17.54
C THR A 154 6.86 13.55 -17.26
N ARG A 155 5.71 14.04 -17.76
CA ARG A 155 5.20 15.39 -17.50
C ARG A 155 4.72 15.52 -16.06
N MET A 156 4.00 14.52 -15.55
CA MET A 156 3.55 14.47 -14.15
C MET A 156 4.72 14.30 -13.18
N VAL A 157 5.68 13.42 -13.52
CA VAL A 157 6.92 13.28 -12.74
C VAL A 157 7.68 14.60 -12.67
N ARG A 158 7.85 15.30 -13.80
CA ARG A 158 8.50 16.61 -13.83
C ARG A 158 7.74 17.64 -13.01
N TYR A 159 6.41 17.71 -13.17
CA TYR A 159 5.56 18.60 -12.41
C TYR A 159 5.72 18.40 -10.90
N MET A 160 5.67 17.16 -10.42
CA MET A 160 5.85 16.86 -8.99
C MET A 160 7.25 17.26 -8.48
N LYS A 161 8.31 17.00 -9.26
CA LYS A 161 9.68 17.42 -8.92
C LYS A 161 9.82 18.94 -8.85
N ASP A 162 9.22 19.67 -9.78
CA ASP A 162 9.25 21.13 -9.81
C ASP A 162 8.46 21.74 -8.65
N VAL A 163 7.28 21.18 -8.32
CA VAL A 163 6.51 21.55 -7.14
C VAL A 163 7.30 21.29 -5.85
N ALA A 164 7.93 20.14 -5.73
CA ALA A 164 8.76 19.80 -4.57
C ALA A 164 9.93 20.78 -4.41
N LYS A 165 10.65 21.07 -5.52
CA LYS A 165 11.74 22.05 -5.54
C LYS A 165 11.27 23.45 -5.13
N LYS A 166 10.16 23.94 -5.71
CA LYS A 166 9.60 25.27 -5.43
C LYS A 166 9.21 25.42 -3.96
N ASN A 167 8.65 24.37 -3.35
CA ASN A 167 8.16 24.39 -1.98
C ASN A 167 9.17 23.82 -0.97
N LYS A 168 10.40 23.51 -1.39
CA LYS A 168 11.45 22.91 -0.54
C LYS A 168 11.00 21.63 0.16
N ILE A 169 10.19 20.82 -0.53
CA ILE A 169 9.74 19.50 -0.05
C ILE A 169 10.84 18.49 -0.40
N THR A 170 11.34 17.80 0.61
CA THR A 170 12.28 16.68 0.42
C THR A 170 11.55 15.52 -0.26
N TRP A 171 12.16 14.99 -1.32
CA TRP A 171 11.63 13.86 -2.06
C TRP A 171 12.75 12.93 -2.52
N GLN A 172 12.39 11.70 -2.85
CA GLN A 172 13.28 10.68 -3.39
C GLN A 172 12.65 9.98 -4.60
N PRO A 173 13.43 9.58 -5.62
CA PRO A 173 12.90 8.83 -6.75
C PRO A 173 12.54 7.41 -6.32
N GLU A 174 11.45 6.89 -6.87
CA GLU A 174 11.04 5.51 -6.64
C GLU A 174 11.01 4.73 -7.96
N ILE A 175 11.70 3.60 -7.97
CA ILE A 175 11.64 2.57 -9.01
C ILE A 175 11.34 1.25 -8.31
N LEU A 176 10.16 0.70 -8.54
CA LEU A 176 9.70 -0.52 -7.88
C LEU A 176 9.75 -1.69 -8.87
N THR A 177 10.65 -2.64 -8.67
CA THR A 177 10.85 -3.75 -9.62
C THR A 177 9.72 -4.78 -9.63
N ALA A 178 8.92 -4.84 -8.56
CA ALA A 178 7.80 -5.75 -8.41
C ALA A 178 6.69 -5.12 -7.56
N GLY A 179 5.45 -5.31 -7.99
CA GLY A 179 4.27 -4.61 -7.44
C GLY A 179 3.70 -3.63 -8.46
N GLY A 180 2.51 -3.11 -8.16
CA GLY A 180 1.83 -2.11 -8.97
C GLY A 180 0.95 -1.28 -8.07
N THR A 181 0.58 -0.09 -8.52
CA THR A 181 -0.38 0.77 -7.80
C THR A 181 -1.51 1.20 -8.71
N ASP A 182 -2.55 1.77 -8.10
CA ASP A 182 -3.72 2.32 -8.81
C ASP A 182 -3.37 3.31 -9.93
N THR A 183 -2.17 3.93 -9.89
CA THR A 183 -1.61 4.75 -10.97
C THR A 183 -1.74 4.11 -12.35
N ALA A 184 -1.57 2.79 -12.47
CA ALA A 184 -1.67 2.08 -13.74
C ALA A 184 -3.11 2.08 -14.33
N GLY A 185 -4.13 2.21 -13.49
CA GLY A 185 -5.53 2.32 -13.94
C GLY A 185 -6.00 3.76 -14.16
N ILE A 186 -5.18 4.75 -13.80
CA ILE A 186 -5.52 6.18 -13.84
C ILE A 186 -4.97 6.86 -15.09
N GLN A 187 -3.76 6.46 -15.53
CA GLN A 187 -3.00 7.13 -16.59
C GLN A 187 -3.27 6.56 -17.98
#